data_AF-A0A1G3G7X0-F1
#
_entry.id   AF-A0A1G3G7X0-F1
#
_cell.length_a   1.000
_cell.length_b   1.000
_cell.length_c   1.000
_cell.angle_alpha   90.00
_cell.angle_beta   90.00
_cell.angle_gamma   90.00
#
_symmetry.space_group_name_H-M   'P 1'
#
loop_
_entity.id
_entity.type
_entity.pdbx_description
1 polymer ?
#
loop_
_entity_poly.entity_id
_entity_poly.type
_entity_poly.pdbx_seq_one_letter_code
_entity_poly.pdbx_strand_id
1 'polypeptide(L)'
;MKKIAEQLIERESRPDRVGPRLTALRETLVLSKAEFADSISLDRSSLTKVEKGEMGLDIAVGERIAVMYGFGLDFIYRGDLSDVPLNLRAQLMAILFAHKAAR
;
A
#
# COMPACT_ATOMS: atom_id res chain seq x y z
N MET A 1 2.24 -28.64 15.50
CA MET A 1 3.27 -27.58 15.69
C MET A 1 3.10 -26.38 14.74
N LYS A 2 1.91 -26.13 14.16
CA LYS A 2 1.54 -24.77 13.74
C LYS A 2 0.81 -24.10 14.91
N LYS A 3 1.09 -22.88 15.36
CA LYS A 3 2.20 -21.93 15.10
C LYS A 3 1.97 -20.82 16.14
N ILE A 4 2.66 -20.85 17.28
CA ILE A 4 2.56 -19.79 18.31
C ILE A 4 2.79 -18.40 17.67
N ALA A 5 3.72 -18.32 16.72
CA ALA A 5 4.00 -17.12 15.95
C ALA A 5 2.79 -16.58 15.15
N GLU A 6 1.93 -17.42 14.58
CA GLU A 6 0.73 -16.95 13.85
C GLU A 6 -0.36 -16.42 14.80
N GLN A 7 -0.36 -16.88 16.05
CA GLN A 7 -1.32 -16.42 17.06
C GLN A 7 -0.87 -15.13 17.75
N LEU A 8 0.45 -14.90 17.81
CA LEU A 8 1.04 -13.75 18.50
C LEU A 8 1.43 -12.59 17.57
N ILE A 9 1.58 -12.84 16.26
CA ILE A 9 2.04 -11.83 15.29
C ILE A 9 0.96 -11.61 14.25
N GLU A 10 0.35 -10.43 14.26
CA GLU A 10 -0.56 -10.02 13.21
C GLU A 10 0.18 -9.82 11.89
N ARG A 11 -0.33 -10.42 10.82
CA ARG A 11 0.30 -10.35 9.49
C ARG A 11 -0.09 -9.05 8.80
N GLU A 12 0.75 -8.03 8.90
CA GLU A 12 0.52 -6.73 8.25
C GLU A 12 0.52 -6.78 6.71
N SER A 13 1.16 -7.79 6.09
CA SER A 13 1.21 -7.94 4.63
C SER A 13 -0.08 -8.50 4.01
N ARG A 14 -1.17 -8.61 4.78
CA ARG A 14 -2.46 -9.09 4.26
C ARG A 14 -3.08 -8.07 3.29
N PRO A 15 -3.82 -8.54 2.26
CA PRO A 15 -4.49 -7.66 1.30
C PRO A 15 -5.34 -6.54 1.94
N ASP A 16 -6.12 -6.86 2.99
CA ASP A 16 -6.99 -5.92 3.70
C ASP A 16 -6.24 -4.80 4.44
N ARG A 17 -4.93 -5.00 4.69
CA ARG A 17 -4.03 -4.02 5.29
C ARG A 17 -3.21 -3.28 4.24
N VAL A 18 -2.82 -3.94 3.14
CA VAL A 18 -2.01 -3.36 2.05
C VAL A 18 -2.83 -2.45 1.13
N GLY A 19 -4.05 -2.83 0.78
CA GLY A 19 -4.92 -2.08 -0.13
C GLY A 19 -5.17 -0.62 0.27
N PRO A 20 -5.53 -0.34 1.54
CA PRO A 20 -5.69 1.03 2.02
C PRO A 20 -4.41 1.86 1.95
N ARG A 21 -3.24 1.24 2.17
CA ARG A 21 -1.94 1.92 2.05
C ARG A 21 -1.62 2.27 0.60
N LEU A 22 -1.88 1.38 -0.35
CA LEU A 22 -1.73 1.71 -1.77
C LEU A 22 -2.69 2.81 -2.22
N THR A 23 -3.93 2.78 -1.74
CA THR A 23 -4.91 3.84 -2.03
C THR A 23 -4.39 5.19 -1.56
N ALA A 24 -3.93 5.27 -0.31
CA ALA A 24 -3.41 6.49 0.27
C ALA A 24 -2.12 6.97 -0.42
N LEU A 25 -1.22 6.04 -0.78
CA LEU A 25 -0.01 6.31 -1.55
C LEU A 25 -0.35 6.94 -2.89
N ARG A 26 -1.24 6.32 -3.67
CA ARG A 26 -1.65 6.83 -4.99
C ARG A 26 -2.26 8.23 -4.88
N GLU A 27 -3.11 8.44 -3.88
CA GLU A 27 -3.75 9.74 -3.65
C GLU A 27 -2.76 10.81 -3.18
N THR A 28 -1.73 10.42 -2.43
CA THR A 28 -0.62 11.31 -2.07
C THR A 28 0.14 11.78 -3.31
N LEU A 29 0.29 10.91 -4.30
CA LEU A 29 0.89 11.24 -5.60
C LEU A 29 -0.06 11.97 -6.54
N VAL A 30 -1.33 12.18 -6.15
CA VAL A 30 -2.38 12.82 -6.98
C VAL A 30 -2.60 12.08 -8.31
N LEU A 31 -2.41 10.76 -8.32
CA LEU A 31 -2.60 9.93 -9.51
C LEU A 31 -4.01 9.32 -9.54
N SER A 32 -4.60 9.29 -10.72
CA SER A 32 -5.76 8.45 -10.98
C SER A 32 -5.37 6.96 -10.92
N LYS A 33 -6.37 6.08 -10.75
CA LYS A 33 -6.12 4.62 -10.80
C LYS A 33 -5.51 4.19 -12.13
N ALA A 34 -5.91 4.82 -13.23
CA ALA A 34 -5.38 4.53 -14.54
C ALA A 34 -3.88 4.87 -14.63
N GLU A 35 -3.51 6.10 -14.27
CA GLU A 35 -2.10 6.55 -14.32
C GLU A 35 -1.21 5.71 -13.41
N PHE A 36 -1.68 5.41 -12.20
CA PHE A 36 -0.92 4.59 -11.27
C PHE A 36 -0.73 3.15 -11.77
N ALA A 37 -1.81 2.50 -12.21
CA ALA A 37 -1.77 1.14 -12.79
C ALA A 37 -0.78 1.06 -13.96
N ASP A 38 -0.90 2.00 -14.90
CA ASP A 38 -0.07 2.05 -16.11
C ASP A 38 1.41 2.27 -15.73
N SER A 39 1.70 3.17 -14.77
CA SER A 39 3.06 3.47 -14.31
C SER A 39 3.80 2.29 -13.66
N ILE A 40 3.07 1.38 -13.02
CA ILE A 40 3.63 0.20 -12.34
C ILE A 40 3.41 -1.10 -13.12
N SER A 41 2.96 -0.99 -14.37
CA SER A 41 2.66 -2.13 -15.25
C SER A 41 1.76 -3.17 -14.58
N LEU A 42 0.72 -2.69 -13.89
CA LEU A 42 -0.34 -3.52 -13.30
C LEU A 42 -1.63 -3.23 -14.06
N ASP A 43 -2.43 -4.25 -14.37
CA ASP A 43 -3.71 -3.98 -15.01
C ASP A 43 -4.68 -3.29 -14.05
N ARG A 44 -5.56 -2.44 -14.59
CA ARG A 44 -6.47 -1.60 -13.80
C ARG A 44 -7.47 -2.41 -12.97
N SER A 45 -7.84 -3.61 -13.42
CA SER A 45 -8.74 -4.51 -12.70
C SER A 45 -8.06 -5.07 -11.45
N SER A 46 -6.81 -5.55 -11.60
CA SER A 46 -5.98 -6.00 -10.48
C SER A 46 -5.68 -4.88 -9.51
N LEU A 47 -5.32 -3.68 -9.98
CA LEU A 47 -5.15 -2.53 -9.08
C LEU A 47 -6.41 -2.27 -8.26
N THR A 48 -7.59 -2.31 -8.87
CA THR A 48 -8.86 -2.11 -8.17
C THR A 48 -9.08 -3.16 -7.08
N LYS A 49 -8.80 -4.43 -7.36
CA LYS A 49 -8.91 -5.52 -6.36
C LYS A 49 -7.88 -5.38 -5.25
N VAL A 50 -6.65 -4.99 -5.59
CA VAL A 50 -5.58 -4.76 -4.61
C VAL A 50 -5.95 -3.61 -3.68
N GLU A 51 -6.38 -2.46 -4.19
CA GLU A 51 -6.77 -1.31 -3.37
C GLU A 51 -7.95 -1.62 -2.45
N LYS A 52 -8.89 -2.45 -2.89
CA LYS A 52 -9.99 -2.95 -2.07
C LYS A 52 -9.57 -3.99 -1.02
N GLY A 53 -8.35 -4.52 -1.11
CA GLY A 53 -7.88 -5.60 -0.26
C GLY A 53 -8.47 -6.98 -0.61
N GLU A 54 -9.01 -7.15 -1.82
CA GLU A 54 -9.52 -8.41 -2.34
C GLU A 54 -8.41 -9.27 -2.96
N MET A 55 -7.26 -8.65 -3.29
CA MET A 55 -6.10 -9.29 -3.91
C MET A 55 -4.81 -8.78 -3.27
N GLY A 56 -3.82 -9.67 -3.08
CA GLY A 56 -2.49 -9.27 -2.61
C GLY A 56 -1.70 -8.56 -3.70
N LEU A 57 -0.86 -7.60 -3.31
CA LEU A 57 0.08 -6.96 -4.21
C LEU A 57 1.29 -7.87 -4.42
N ASP A 58 1.57 -8.23 -5.68
CA ASP A 58 2.78 -8.96 -6.06
C ASP A 58 4.04 -8.17 -5.67
N ILE A 59 5.04 -8.86 -5.13
CA ILE A 59 6.27 -8.23 -4.62
C ILE A 59 7.02 -7.47 -5.71
N ALA A 60 7.03 -7.97 -6.94
CA ALA A 60 7.68 -7.29 -8.07
C ALA A 60 6.96 -5.98 -8.44
N VAL A 61 5.65 -5.87 -8.17
CA VAL A 61 4.92 -4.60 -8.32
C VAL A 61 5.30 -3.65 -7.17
N GLY A 62 5.40 -4.17 -5.93
CA GLY A 62 5.88 -3.40 -4.78
C GLY A 62 7.26 -2.81 -4.99
N GLU A 63 8.20 -3.58 -5.55
CA GLU A 63 9.55 -3.12 -5.90
C GLU A 63 9.51 -1.97 -6.91
N ARG A 64 8.65 -2.05 -7.94
CA ARG A 64 8.48 -0.96 -8.91
C ARG A 64 7.95 0.30 -8.24
N ILE A 65 6.99 0.19 -7.33
CA ILE A 65 6.49 1.35 -6.57
C ILE A 65 7.63 2.00 -5.77
N ALA A 66 8.44 1.18 -5.09
CA ALA A 66 9.56 1.66 -4.29
C ALA A 66 10.59 2.42 -5.14
N VAL A 67 10.97 1.88 -6.29
CA VAL A 67 11.92 2.53 -7.21
C VAL A 67 11.35 3.80 -7.83
N MET A 68 10.09 3.77 -8.26
CA MET A 68 9.48 4.88 -9.00
C MET A 68 9.10 6.07 -8.10
N TYR A 69 8.65 5.79 -6.87
CA TYR A 69 8.02 6.79 -6.00
C TYR A 69 8.67 6.93 -4.62
N GLY A 70 9.63 6.06 -4.28
CA GLY A 70 10.34 6.11 -2.99
C GLY A 70 9.55 5.58 -1.79
N PHE A 71 8.35 5.02 -2.00
CA PHE A 71 7.60 4.33 -0.95
C PHE A 71 8.11 2.90 -0.85
N GLY A 72 8.93 2.61 0.15
CA GLY A 72 9.56 1.31 0.25
C GLY A 72 8.62 0.19 0.70
N LEU A 73 9.16 -1.03 0.65
CA LEU A 73 8.40 -2.25 0.92
C LEU A 73 7.94 -2.33 2.39
N ASP A 74 8.64 -1.69 3.32
CA ASP A 74 8.27 -1.69 4.73
C ASP A 74 7.05 -0.83 4.98
N PHE A 75 6.93 0.28 4.27
CA PHE A 75 5.67 1.00 4.24
C PHE A 75 4.56 0.15 3.57
N ILE A 76 4.80 -0.33 2.34
CA ILE A 76 3.78 -1.01 1.53
C ILE A 76 3.22 -2.26 2.21
N TYR A 77 4.08 -3.08 2.84
CA TYR A 77 3.69 -4.37 3.41
C TYR A 77 3.62 -4.37 4.94
N ARG A 78 4.34 -3.49 5.66
CA ARG A 78 4.35 -3.45 7.14
C ARG A 78 3.79 -2.17 7.77
N GLY A 79 3.58 -1.11 6.97
CA GLY A 79 3.02 0.16 7.44
C GLY A 79 4.07 1.03 8.13
N ASP A 80 5.34 0.74 7.94
CA ASP A 80 6.44 1.52 8.51
C ASP A 80 6.53 2.89 7.83
N LEU A 81 6.13 3.94 8.55
CA LEU A 81 6.17 5.31 8.03
C LEU A 81 7.60 5.85 7.87
N SER A 82 8.61 5.22 8.47
CA SER A 82 10.00 5.61 8.27
C SER A 82 10.45 5.38 6.82
N ASP A 83 9.82 4.43 6.13
CA ASP A 83 10.07 4.02 4.74
C ASP A 83 9.17 4.77 3.73
N VAL A 84 8.78 5.99 4.08
CA VAL A 84 8.01 6.93 3.26
C VAL A 84 8.86 8.17 2.99
N PRO A 85 8.87 8.73 1.76
CA PRO A 85 9.57 9.98 1.46
C PRO A 85 9.16 11.10 2.41
N LEU A 86 10.16 11.75 3.01
CA LEU A 86 9.94 12.71 4.10
C LEU A 86 8.98 13.84 3.71
N ASN A 87 9.10 14.33 2.47
CA ASN A 87 8.25 15.39 1.92
C ASN A 87 6.80 14.98 1.67
N LEU A 88 6.51 13.67 1.58
CA LEU A 88 5.16 13.14 1.33
C LEU A 88 4.48 12.60 2.59
N ARG A 89 5.25 12.34 3.67
CA ARG A 89 4.78 11.66 4.88
C ARG A 89 3.60 12.37 5.56
N ALA A 90 3.65 13.69 5.68
CA ALA A 90 2.57 14.45 6.32
C ALA A 90 1.24 14.35 5.55
N GLN A 91 1.29 14.47 4.22
CA GLN A 91 0.13 14.35 3.35
C GLN A 91 -0.43 12.92 3.37
N LEU A 92 0.44 11.91 3.27
CA LEU A 92 0.05 10.51 3.37
C LEU A 92 -0.67 10.22 4.68
N MET A 93 -0.15 10.70 5.82
CA MET A 93 -0.78 10.51 7.12
C MET A 93 -2.18 11.14 7.15
N ALA A 94 -2.35 12.36 6.64
CA ALA A 94 -3.66 13.01 6.58
C ALA A 94 -4.68 12.17 5.78
N ILE A 95 -4.26 11.63 4.63
CA ILE A 95 -5.10 10.75 3.80
C ILE A 95 -5.44 9.44 4.51
N LEU A 96 -4.46 8.78 5.15
CA LEU A 96 -4.68 7.56 5.93
C LEU A 96 -5.67 7.78 7.08
N PHE A 97 -5.58 8.91 7.78
CA PHE A 97 -6.53 9.27 8.84
C PHE A 97 -7.93 9.50 8.30
N ALA A 98 -8.07 10.19 7.16
CA ALA A 98 -9.36 10.42 6.53
C ALA A 98 -10.06 9.11 6.13
N HIS A 99 -9.32 8.16 5.54
CA HIS A 99 -9.85 6.84 5.18
C HIS A 99 -10.27 6.00 6.40
N LYS A 100 -9.58 6.16 7.54
CA LYS A 100 -9.93 5.46 8.78
C LYS A 100 -11.18 6.04 9.43
N ALA A 101 -11.39 7.36 9.35
CA ALA A 101 -12.55 8.04 9.92
C ALA A 101 -13.84 7.81 9.10
N ALA A 102 -13.72 7.47 7.82
CA ALA A 102 -14.85 7.20 6.93
C ALA A 102 -15.39 5.75 7.03
N ARG A 103 -14.81 4.90 7.89
CA ARG A 103 -15.22 3.51 8.13
C ARG A 103 -15.84 3.37 9.52
#